data_AF-A0A0Q8IY57-F1
#
_entry.id   AF-A0A0Q8IY57-F1
#
_cell.length_a   1.000
_cell.length_b   1.000
_cell.length_c   1.000
_cell.angle_alpha   90.00
_cell.angle_beta   90.00
_cell.angle_gamma   90.00
#
_symmetry.space_group_name_H-M   'P 1'
#
loop_
_entity.id
_entity.type
_entity.pdbx_description
1 polymer ?
#
loop_
_entity_poly.entity_id
_entity_poly.type
_entity_poly.pdbx_seq_one_letter_code
_entity_poly.pdbx_strand_id
1 'polypeptide(L)'
;MKPLFRLPTALLPTILLSTSALSLALLAAPAHAAPPTDAQVDKLMQTMNYERMKREIVQQMNASTQGMAEAMAGTKLSPAQRQSLQRSMDKMMARADQLLAWENVAPIYRKVYRDTFQANEVQAMIDFYGTPEGRSILEKMPKAMGQTMQEMQPLMKKMFEQIQQDLQKDIRQITDEAPPAPPAPPVRVTVPEPPPVIVNQGQ
;
A
#
# COMPACT_ATOMS: atom_id res chain seq x y z
N MET A 1 -42.99 96.12 -17.03
CA MET A 1 -44.32 96.37 -17.65
C MET A 1 -44.86 95.06 -18.15
N LYS A 2 -46.01 94.66 -17.56
CA LYS A 2 -47.05 93.71 -17.95
C LYS A 2 -46.71 92.33 -18.57
N PRO A 3 -47.55 91.33 -18.26
CA PRO A 3 -47.20 89.93 -18.01
C PRO A 3 -47.86 89.03 -19.08
N LEU A 4 -47.97 87.72 -18.86
CA LEU A 4 -49.19 86.90 -19.07
C LEU A 4 -48.78 85.40 -19.09
N PHE A 5 -49.18 84.62 -18.08
CA PHE A 5 -50.28 83.61 -18.10
C PHE A 5 -49.86 82.26 -18.75
N ARG A 6 -50.19 81.06 -18.26
CA ARG A 6 -50.98 80.55 -17.12
C ARG A 6 -50.68 79.03 -16.94
N LEU A 7 -50.78 78.59 -15.68
CA LEU A 7 -51.07 77.27 -15.02
C LEU A 7 -51.90 76.20 -15.80
N PRO A 8 -52.21 74.97 -15.28
CA PRO A 8 -51.80 74.21 -14.05
C PRO A 8 -51.61 72.65 -14.27
N THR A 9 -51.55 71.88 -13.16
CA THR A 9 -51.95 70.43 -12.98
C THR A 9 -51.07 69.36 -13.67
N ALA A 10 -50.70 68.21 -13.08
CA ALA A 10 -51.48 67.29 -12.26
C ALA A 10 -50.59 66.25 -11.50
N LEU A 11 -51.04 65.90 -10.29
CA LEU A 11 -51.23 64.56 -9.72
C LEU A 11 -50.11 63.48 -9.76
N LEU A 12 -49.60 63.22 -8.54
CA LEU A 12 -49.51 61.93 -7.84
C LEU A 12 -48.41 60.89 -8.18
N PRO A 13 -48.01 60.06 -7.17
CA PRO A 13 -46.79 59.26 -7.19
C PRO A 13 -47.04 57.82 -7.67
N THR A 14 -46.14 57.30 -8.50
CA THR A 14 -46.08 55.87 -8.83
C THR A 14 -45.05 55.16 -7.95
N ILE A 15 -45.52 54.63 -6.83
CA ILE A 15 -44.88 53.51 -6.13
C ILE A 15 -45.33 52.24 -6.87
N LEU A 16 -44.44 51.54 -7.58
CA LEU A 16 -44.60 50.10 -7.83
C LEU A 16 -43.29 49.47 -8.36
N LEU A 17 -42.72 48.59 -7.53
CA LEU A 17 -42.05 47.34 -7.87
C LEU A 17 -40.84 47.36 -8.82
N SER A 18 -39.65 47.15 -8.25
CA SER A 18 -38.76 46.06 -8.71
C SER A 18 -37.78 45.68 -7.61
N THR A 19 -38.23 44.73 -6.80
CA THR A 19 -37.43 43.81 -6.00
C THR A 19 -36.42 43.09 -6.89
N SER A 20 -35.15 43.48 -6.89
CA SER A 20 -34.07 42.62 -7.39
C SER A 20 -33.51 41.84 -6.21
N ALA A 21 -34.32 40.90 -5.71
CA ALA A 21 -33.87 39.85 -4.83
C ALA A 21 -33.23 38.75 -5.70
N LEU A 22 -32.00 38.38 -5.32
CA LEU A 22 -31.63 36.99 -5.10
C LEU A 22 -31.85 36.03 -6.27
N SER A 23 -30.79 35.71 -7.02
CA SER A 23 -30.55 34.37 -7.60
C SER A 23 -29.20 34.30 -8.31
N LEU A 24 -28.11 34.30 -7.55
CA LEU A 24 -26.86 33.67 -8.02
C LEU A 24 -26.24 32.84 -6.90
N ALA A 25 -27.07 32.07 -6.20
CA ALA A 25 -26.60 30.84 -5.57
C ALA A 25 -26.38 29.85 -6.70
N LEU A 26 -25.20 29.89 -7.34
CA LEU A 26 -24.73 28.75 -8.12
C LEU A 26 -24.86 27.55 -7.20
N LEU A 27 -25.59 26.55 -7.67
CA LEU A 27 -25.64 25.23 -7.07
C LEU A 27 -24.20 24.73 -6.95
N ALA A 28 -23.60 24.87 -5.78
CA ALA A 28 -22.60 23.92 -5.33
C ALA A 28 -23.36 22.60 -5.11
N ALA A 29 -23.75 21.95 -6.20
CA ALA A 29 -24.04 20.52 -6.14
C ALA A 29 -22.84 19.91 -5.42
N PRO A 30 -23.03 19.01 -4.45
CA PRO A 30 -21.89 18.26 -3.95
C PRO A 30 -21.28 17.66 -5.21
N ALA A 31 -20.01 17.98 -5.47
CA ALA A 31 -19.26 17.27 -6.49
C ALA A 31 -19.30 15.82 -6.02
N HIS A 32 -20.30 15.06 -6.49
CA HIS A 32 -20.37 13.63 -6.29
C HIS A 32 -19.09 13.17 -6.94
N ALA A 33 -18.14 12.81 -6.10
CA ALA A 33 -16.79 12.64 -6.55
C ALA A 33 -16.77 11.39 -7.41
N ALA A 34 -16.73 11.62 -8.71
CA ALA A 34 -16.84 10.57 -9.70
C ALA A 34 -15.71 9.56 -9.48
N PRO A 35 -15.93 8.26 -9.79
CA PRO A 35 -14.84 7.31 -9.81
C PRO A 35 -13.76 7.78 -10.81
N PRO A 36 -12.48 7.46 -10.57
CA PRO A 36 -11.39 7.78 -11.48
C PRO A 36 -11.61 7.15 -12.86
N THR A 37 -11.15 7.84 -13.90
CA THR A 37 -11.11 7.28 -15.26
C THR A 37 -9.97 6.27 -15.40
N ASP A 38 -10.09 5.33 -16.34
CA ASP A 38 -9.02 4.38 -16.67
C ASP A 38 -7.70 5.13 -16.99
N ALA A 39 -7.78 6.25 -17.72
CA ALA A 39 -6.61 7.07 -18.04
C ALA A 39 -5.93 7.67 -16.81
N GLN A 40 -6.69 8.05 -15.78
CA GLN A 40 -6.12 8.53 -14.51
C GLN A 40 -5.42 7.40 -13.76
N VAL A 41 -6.02 6.21 -13.69
CA VAL A 41 -5.38 5.05 -13.03
C VAL A 41 -4.10 4.64 -13.76
N ASP A 42 -4.15 4.57 -15.09
CA ASP A 42 -2.99 4.28 -15.92
C ASP A 42 -1.86 5.30 -15.71
N LYS A 43 -2.22 6.59 -15.68
CA LYS A 43 -1.27 7.68 -15.43
C LYS A 43 -0.66 7.56 -14.04
N LEU A 44 -1.47 7.24 -13.02
CA LEU A 44 -0.97 7.05 -11.66
C LEU A 44 0.02 5.88 -11.59
N MET A 45 -0.28 4.73 -12.21
CA MET A 45 0.62 3.58 -12.22
C MET A 45 1.94 3.87 -12.97
N GLN A 46 1.89 4.67 -14.02
CA GLN A 46 3.09 5.19 -14.68
C GLN A 46 3.90 6.12 -13.77
N THR A 47 3.23 7.05 -13.09
CA THR A 47 3.86 8.00 -12.15
C THR A 47 4.53 7.25 -10.99
N MET A 48 3.90 6.19 -10.47
CA MET A 48 4.45 5.31 -9.43
C MET A 48 5.48 4.30 -9.97
N ASN A 49 5.78 4.34 -11.27
CA ASN A 49 6.76 3.49 -11.93
C ASN A 49 6.44 1.99 -11.80
N TYR A 50 5.23 1.59 -12.23
CA TYR A 50 4.80 0.19 -12.25
C TYR A 50 5.83 -0.74 -12.90
N GLU A 51 6.48 -0.31 -13.99
CA GLU A 51 7.52 -1.10 -14.65
C GLU A 51 8.72 -1.41 -13.74
N ARG A 52 9.12 -0.46 -12.88
CA ARG A 52 10.15 -0.72 -11.87
C ARG A 52 9.64 -1.70 -10.83
N MET A 53 8.44 -1.49 -10.30
CA MET A 53 7.84 -2.39 -9.32
C MET A 53 7.73 -3.82 -9.86
N LYS A 54 7.30 -3.99 -11.11
CA LYS A 54 7.28 -5.29 -11.81
C LYS A 54 8.66 -5.94 -11.82
N ARG A 55 9.70 -5.20 -12.24
CA ARG A 55 11.07 -5.72 -12.27
C ARG A 55 11.55 -6.16 -10.90
N GLU A 56 11.26 -5.40 -9.85
CA GLU A 56 11.62 -5.73 -8.47
C GLU A 56 10.91 -7.01 -8.00
N ILE A 57 9.61 -7.17 -8.30
CA ILE A 57 8.85 -8.39 -8.00
C ILE A 57 9.46 -9.60 -8.71
N VAL A 58 9.73 -9.50 -10.02
CA VAL A 58 10.31 -10.60 -10.80
C VAL A 58 11.71 -10.96 -10.30
N GLN A 59 12.53 -9.97 -9.94
CA GLN A 59 13.86 -10.20 -9.37
C GLN A 59 13.79 -10.92 -8.02
N GLN A 60 12.87 -10.50 -7.14
CA GLN A 60 12.66 -11.14 -5.85
C GLN A 60 12.17 -12.59 -6.00
N MET A 61 11.26 -12.84 -6.94
CA MET A 61 10.81 -14.19 -7.30
C MET A 61 11.96 -15.05 -7.82
N ASN A 62 12.81 -14.48 -8.68
CA ASN A 62 13.98 -15.18 -9.22
C ASN A 62 14.94 -15.59 -8.09
N ALA A 63 15.32 -14.64 -7.22
CA ALA A 63 16.21 -14.91 -6.10
C ALA A 63 15.65 -15.97 -5.14
N SER A 64 14.36 -15.89 -4.82
CA SER A 64 13.68 -16.89 -3.99
C SER A 64 13.67 -18.27 -4.64
N THR A 65 13.38 -18.35 -5.94
CA THR A 65 13.37 -19.62 -6.67
C THR A 65 14.79 -20.20 -6.76
N GLN A 66 15.81 -19.37 -6.95
CA GLN A 66 17.20 -19.83 -7.01
C GLN A 66 17.61 -20.50 -5.70
N GLY A 67 17.34 -19.84 -4.56
CA GLY A 67 17.61 -20.44 -3.25
C GLY A 67 16.85 -21.75 -3.01
N MET A 68 15.59 -21.83 -3.42
CA MET A 68 14.81 -23.07 -3.33
C MET A 68 15.40 -24.18 -4.23
N ALA A 69 15.76 -23.85 -5.46
CA ALA A 69 16.31 -24.80 -6.42
C ALA A 69 17.68 -25.34 -5.94
N GLU A 70 18.53 -24.49 -5.37
CA GLU A 70 19.80 -24.90 -4.76
C GLU A 70 19.58 -25.82 -3.56
N ALA A 71 18.62 -25.50 -2.69
CA ALA A 71 18.28 -26.34 -1.54
C ALA A 71 17.73 -27.72 -1.96
N MET A 72 16.90 -27.77 -3.00
CA MET A 72 16.30 -29.03 -3.49
C MET A 72 17.28 -29.88 -4.30
N ALA A 73 18.10 -29.26 -5.14
CA ALA A 73 19.04 -29.97 -5.99
C ALA A 73 20.25 -30.53 -5.22
N GLY A 74 20.56 -29.93 -4.07
CA GLY A 74 21.78 -30.22 -3.32
C GLY A 74 23.06 -29.91 -4.12
N THR A 75 24.20 -30.38 -3.63
CA THR A 75 25.51 -30.08 -4.24
C THR A 75 25.87 -30.94 -5.46
N LYS A 76 25.01 -31.87 -5.88
CA LYS A 76 25.37 -32.99 -6.78
C LYS A 76 24.92 -32.84 -8.25
N LEU A 77 24.53 -31.66 -8.71
CA LEU A 77 24.20 -31.47 -10.13
C LEU A 77 25.47 -31.46 -10.99
N SER A 78 25.45 -32.20 -12.11
CA SER A 78 26.43 -32.04 -13.18
C SER A 78 26.30 -30.65 -13.84
N PRO A 79 27.33 -30.15 -14.54
CA PRO A 79 27.24 -28.88 -15.26
C PRO A 79 26.04 -28.81 -16.24
N ALA A 80 25.76 -29.91 -16.95
CA ALA A 80 24.63 -30.00 -17.87
C ALA A 80 23.27 -29.91 -17.16
N GLN A 81 23.15 -30.53 -15.98
CA GLN A 81 21.94 -30.46 -15.16
C GLN A 81 21.72 -29.06 -14.59
N ARG A 82 22.78 -28.39 -14.11
CA ARG A 82 22.70 -26.97 -13.67
C ARG A 82 22.23 -26.06 -14.80
N GLN A 83 22.77 -26.24 -16.00
CA GLN A 83 22.34 -25.45 -17.15
C GLN A 83 20.87 -25.72 -17.53
N SER A 84 20.41 -26.97 -17.43
CA SER A 84 19.01 -27.31 -17.68
C SER A 84 18.07 -26.70 -16.64
N LEU A 85 18.49 -26.72 -15.37
CA LEU A 85 17.78 -26.07 -14.28
C LEU A 85 17.68 -24.56 -14.51
N GLN A 86 18.81 -23.89 -14.79
CA GLN A 86 18.83 -22.46 -15.10
C GLN A 86 17.88 -22.09 -16.25
N ARG A 87 17.92 -22.83 -17.36
CA ARG A 87 16.98 -22.61 -18.49
C ARG A 87 15.52 -22.77 -18.08
N SER A 88 15.22 -23.66 -17.15
CA SER A 88 13.85 -23.87 -16.64
C SER A 88 13.41 -22.68 -15.78
N MET A 89 14.31 -22.16 -14.95
CA MET A 89 14.09 -20.97 -14.15
C MET A 89 13.89 -19.73 -15.02
N ASP A 90 14.74 -19.52 -16.04
CA ASP A 90 14.63 -18.40 -16.98
C ASP A 90 13.28 -18.42 -17.70
N LYS A 91 12.83 -19.58 -18.15
CA LYS A 91 11.50 -19.75 -18.76
C LYS A 91 10.37 -19.39 -17.80
N MET A 92 10.48 -19.77 -16.54
CA MET A 92 9.49 -19.43 -15.52
C MET A 92 9.46 -17.93 -15.24
N MET A 93 10.62 -17.29 -15.12
CA MET A 93 10.72 -15.84 -14.91
C MET A 93 10.21 -15.05 -16.11
N ALA A 94 10.46 -15.52 -17.35
CA ALA A 94 9.87 -14.92 -18.54
C ALA A 94 8.34 -14.99 -18.54
N ARG A 95 7.75 -16.11 -18.07
CA ARG A 95 6.29 -16.20 -17.90
C ARG A 95 5.77 -15.26 -16.82
N ALA A 96 6.50 -15.10 -15.72
CA ALA A 96 6.13 -14.16 -14.66
C ALA A 96 6.14 -12.71 -15.16
N ASP A 97 7.18 -12.31 -15.91
CA ASP A 97 7.26 -10.99 -16.52
C ASP A 97 6.11 -10.73 -17.51
N GLN A 98 5.79 -11.73 -18.36
CA GLN A 98 4.64 -11.66 -19.26
C GLN A 98 3.32 -11.55 -18.52
N LEU A 99 3.11 -12.34 -17.47
CA LEU A 99 1.87 -12.31 -16.68
C LEU A 99 1.67 -10.94 -16.01
N LEU A 100 2.76 -10.33 -15.54
CA LEU A 100 2.75 -9.02 -14.88
C LEU A 100 2.86 -7.84 -15.86
N ALA A 101 2.89 -8.10 -17.17
CA ALA A 101 2.85 -7.05 -18.18
C ALA A 101 1.62 -6.14 -17.96
N TRP A 102 1.79 -4.84 -18.22
CA TRP A 102 0.77 -3.84 -17.91
C TRP A 102 -0.58 -4.19 -18.54
N GLU A 103 -0.59 -4.70 -19.76
CA GLU A 103 -1.79 -5.08 -20.51
C GLU A 103 -2.64 -6.13 -19.75
N ASN A 104 -1.99 -7.02 -19.00
CA ASN A 104 -2.65 -8.07 -18.24
C ASN A 104 -3.16 -7.58 -16.88
N VAL A 105 -2.43 -6.66 -16.23
CA VAL A 105 -2.77 -6.20 -14.88
C VAL A 105 -3.60 -4.91 -14.85
N ALA A 106 -3.58 -4.09 -15.90
CA ALA A 106 -4.29 -2.82 -15.96
C ALA A 106 -5.79 -2.96 -15.64
N PRO A 107 -6.52 -3.98 -16.15
CA PRO A 107 -7.93 -4.16 -15.80
C PRO A 107 -8.17 -4.35 -14.30
N ILE A 108 -7.23 -5.00 -13.61
CA ILE A 108 -7.29 -5.23 -12.15
C ILE A 108 -7.09 -3.90 -11.42
N TYR A 109 -6.03 -3.15 -11.76
CA TYR A 109 -5.77 -1.84 -11.15
C TYR A 109 -6.93 -0.88 -11.39
N ARG A 110 -7.42 -0.77 -12.62
CA ARG A 110 -8.56 0.09 -12.96
C ARG A 110 -9.82 -0.26 -12.19
N LYS A 111 -10.10 -1.56 -11.99
CA LYS A 111 -11.23 -1.98 -11.16
C LYS A 111 -11.03 -1.56 -9.70
N VAL A 112 -9.92 -1.96 -9.09
CA VAL A 112 -9.65 -1.70 -7.66
C VAL A 112 -9.65 -0.21 -7.36
N TYR A 113 -9.03 0.61 -8.20
CA TYR A 113 -8.96 2.05 -7.97
C TYR A 113 -10.31 2.74 -8.16
N ARG A 114 -11.14 2.30 -9.13
CA ARG A 114 -12.52 2.80 -9.27
C ARG A 114 -13.40 2.45 -8.08
N ASP A 115 -13.20 1.27 -7.49
CA ASP A 115 -13.97 0.80 -6.35
C ASP A 115 -13.54 1.44 -5.03
N THR A 116 -12.32 2.01 -4.96
CA THR A 116 -11.70 2.47 -3.70
C THR A 116 -11.54 3.98 -3.60
N PHE A 117 -11.22 4.65 -4.70
CA PHE A 117 -10.84 6.07 -4.72
C PHE A 117 -11.79 6.91 -5.56
N GLN A 118 -11.78 8.20 -5.29
CA GLN A 118 -12.43 9.22 -6.11
C GLN A 118 -11.45 9.80 -7.14
N ALA A 119 -11.97 10.37 -8.23
CA ALA A 119 -11.17 10.92 -9.32
C ALA A 119 -10.21 12.03 -8.86
N ASN A 120 -10.64 12.89 -7.92
CA ASN A 120 -9.81 13.95 -7.34
C ASN A 120 -8.69 13.39 -6.44
N GLU A 121 -8.92 12.29 -5.73
CA GLU A 121 -7.90 11.64 -4.90
C GLU A 121 -6.81 11.01 -5.78
N VAL A 122 -7.22 10.31 -6.85
CA VAL A 122 -6.27 9.78 -7.85
C VAL A 122 -5.50 10.91 -8.53
N GLN A 123 -6.17 12.03 -8.85
CA GLN A 123 -5.49 13.19 -9.41
C GLN A 123 -4.47 13.77 -8.43
N ALA A 124 -4.82 13.93 -7.16
CA ALA A 124 -3.89 14.43 -6.14
C ALA A 124 -2.67 13.50 -5.98
N MET A 125 -2.85 12.18 -6.07
CA MET A 125 -1.73 11.23 -6.08
C MET A 125 -0.84 11.42 -7.31
N ILE A 126 -1.42 11.60 -8.50
CA ILE A 126 -0.66 11.88 -9.74
C ILE A 126 0.15 13.17 -9.60
N ASP A 127 -0.48 14.24 -9.11
CA ASP A 127 0.13 15.55 -9.00
C ASP A 127 1.29 15.52 -8.01
N PHE A 128 1.08 14.94 -6.82
CA PHE A 128 2.11 14.83 -5.80
C PHE A 128 3.26 13.92 -6.26
N TYR A 129 2.97 12.69 -6.67
CA TYR A 129 4.00 11.74 -7.08
C TYR A 129 4.65 12.09 -8.43
N GLY A 130 4.09 13.04 -9.19
CA GLY A 130 4.73 13.59 -10.38
C GLY A 130 5.88 14.56 -10.08
N THR A 131 5.90 15.16 -8.89
CA THR A 131 6.96 16.09 -8.48
C THR A 131 8.31 15.38 -8.27
N PRO A 132 9.46 16.08 -8.39
CA PRO A 132 10.76 15.53 -8.02
C PRO A 132 10.79 14.98 -6.58
N GLU A 133 10.17 15.70 -5.65
CA GLU A 133 10.10 15.36 -4.23
C GLU A 133 9.20 14.16 -3.99
N GLY A 134 8.00 14.14 -4.57
CA GLY A 134 7.07 13.01 -4.45
C GLY A 134 7.64 11.71 -5.01
N ARG A 135 8.35 11.76 -6.14
CA ARG A 135 9.12 10.60 -6.65
C ARG A 135 10.22 10.18 -5.69
N SER A 136 10.99 11.14 -5.16
CA SER A 136 12.05 10.83 -4.21
C SER A 136 11.51 10.18 -2.93
N ILE A 137 10.34 10.62 -2.46
CA ILE A 137 9.66 10.04 -1.30
C ILE A 137 9.24 8.60 -1.62
N LEU A 138 8.55 8.34 -2.74
CA LEU A 138 8.16 6.98 -3.15
C LEU A 138 9.35 6.02 -3.16
N GLU A 139 10.49 6.46 -3.69
CA GLU A 139 11.71 5.64 -3.78
C GLU A 139 12.36 5.40 -2.41
N LYS A 140 12.35 6.40 -1.53
CA LYS A 140 13.07 6.36 -0.25
C LYS A 140 12.24 5.79 0.90
N MET A 141 10.92 5.80 0.82
CA MET A 141 10.03 5.32 1.90
C MET A 141 10.32 3.87 2.31
N PRO A 142 10.41 2.88 1.39
CA PRO A 142 10.76 1.51 1.77
C PRO A 142 12.14 1.41 2.42
N LYS A 143 13.12 2.18 1.92
CA LYS A 143 14.47 2.23 2.48
C LYS A 143 14.48 2.80 3.89
N ALA A 144 13.76 3.90 4.12
CA ALA A 144 13.66 4.53 5.43
C ALA A 144 13.01 3.58 6.45
N MET A 145 11.93 2.88 6.06
CA MET A 145 11.31 1.86 6.92
C MET A 145 12.28 0.72 7.25
N GLY A 146 13.00 0.20 6.24
CA GLY A 146 13.99 -0.86 6.45
C GLY A 146 15.13 -0.44 7.37
N GLN A 147 15.67 0.76 7.17
CA GLN A 147 16.71 1.33 8.04
C GLN A 147 16.19 1.54 9.46
N THR A 148 14.95 2.02 9.62
CA THR A 148 14.32 2.19 10.93
C THR A 148 14.24 0.85 11.67
N MET A 149 13.82 -0.22 10.99
CA MET A 149 13.79 -1.56 11.59
C MET A 149 15.18 -2.06 11.99
N GLN A 150 16.21 -1.78 11.20
CA GLN A 150 17.59 -2.13 11.52
C GLN A 150 18.09 -1.38 12.77
N GLU A 151 17.82 -0.08 12.88
CA GLU A 151 18.21 0.74 14.03
C GLU A 151 17.44 0.36 15.31
N MET A 152 16.25 -0.23 15.20
CA MET A 152 15.49 -0.75 16.35
C MET A 152 16.03 -2.10 16.88
N GLN A 153 16.88 -2.81 16.13
CA GLN A 153 17.39 -4.13 16.55
C GLN A 153 18.08 -4.14 17.93
N PRO A 154 18.95 -3.17 18.29
CA PRO A 154 19.57 -3.13 19.62
C PRO A 154 18.56 -2.91 20.75
N LEU A 155 17.52 -2.10 20.49
CA LEU A 155 16.44 -1.88 21.46
C LEU A 155 15.66 -3.18 21.71
N MET A 156 15.32 -3.90 20.64
CA MET A 156 14.69 -5.22 20.74
C MET A 156 15.56 -6.21 21.50
N LYS A 157 16.87 -6.25 21.22
CA LYS A 157 17.84 -7.09 21.95
C LYS A 157 17.84 -6.78 23.45
N LYS A 158 17.93 -5.49 23.81
CA LYS A 158 17.90 -5.06 25.21
C LYS A 158 16.61 -5.47 25.91
N MET A 159 15.47 -5.30 25.23
CA MET A 159 14.17 -5.74 25.75
C MET A 159 14.16 -7.26 26.01
N PHE A 160 14.67 -8.07 25.08
CA PHE A 160 14.77 -9.52 25.27
C PHE A 160 15.67 -9.90 26.46
N GLU A 161 16.81 -9.24 26.62
CA GLU A 161 17.71 -9.47 27.76
C GLU A 161 17.03 -9.11 29.10
N GLN A 162 16.28 -8.02 29.15
CA GLN A 162 15.52 -7.63 30.34
C GLN A 162 14.42 -8.63 30.68
N ILE A 163 13.62 -9.04 29.69
CA ILE A 163 12.58 -10.08 29.88
C ILE A 163 13.20 -11.38 30.40
N GLN A 164 14.36 -11.79 29.88
CA GLN A 164 15.07 -12.97 30.37
C GLN A 164 15.56 -12.83 31.81
N GLN A 165 16.03 -11.65 32.21
CA GLN A 165 16.48 -11.37 33.58
C GLN A 165 15.31 -11.38 34.56
N ASP A 166 14.21 -10.70 34.21
CA ASP A 166 13.01 -10.63 35.04
C ASP A 166 12.40 -12.03 35.21
N LEU A 167 12.27 -12.79 34.13
CA LEU A 167 11.76 -14.16 34.21
C LEU A 167 12.67 -15.07 35.07
N GLN A 168 14.00 -14.93 34.97
CA GLN A 168 14.92 -15.68 35.84
C GLN A 168 14.75 -15.31 37.31
N LYS A 169 14.54 -14.03 37.61
CA LYS A 169 14.32 -13.54 38.97
C LYS A 169 13.00 -14.06 39.51
N ASP A 170 11.93 -13.97 38.74
CA ASP A 170 10.61 -14.45 39.12
C ASP A 170 10.62 -15.96 39.36
N ILE A 171 11.26 -16.75 38.49
CA ILE A 171 11.42 -18.20 38.69
C ILE A 171 12.14 -18.48 40.01
N ARG A 172 13.24 -17.78 40.33
CA ARG A 172 13.98 -17.97 41.59
C ARG A 172 13.14 -17.63 42.82
N GLN A 173 12.31 -16.59 42.73
CA GLN A 173 11.41 -16.19 43.81
C GLN A 173 10.24 -17.16 43.98
N ILE A 174 9.78 -17.78 42.89
CA ILE A 174 8.77 -18.84 42.94
C ILE A 174 9.36 -20.12 43.53
N THR A 175 10.64 -20.43 43.28
CA THR A 175 11.22 -21.71 43.70
C THR A 175 11.75 -21.79 45.12
N ASP A 176 12.27 -20.73 45.77
CA ASP A 176 12.76 -20.65 47.18
C ASP A 176 13.23 -21.97 47.89
N GLU A 177 13.78 -22.95 47.16
CA GLU A 177 14.39 -24.20 47.63
C GLU A 177 15.39 -24.73 46.57
N ALA A 178 16.69 -24.64 46.91
CA ALA A 178 17.91 -25.20 46.27
C ALA A 178 18.19 -24.97 44.74
N PRO A 179 19.47 -24.90 44.30
CA PRO A 179 19.81 -24.76 42.89
C PRO A 179 19.36 -26.00 42.09
N PRO A 180 18.95 -25.87 40.81
CA PRO A 180 18.52 -27.02 40.04
C PRO A 180 19.68 -27.99 39.84
N ALA A 181 19.40 -29.28 40.05
CA ALA A 181 20.30 -30.38 39.72
C ALA A 181 20.77 -30.27 38.25
N PRO A 182 21.98 -30.75 37.91
CA PRO A 182 22.52 -30.67 36.55
C PRO A 182 21.53 -31.23 35.52
N PRO A 183 21.50 -30.68 34.29
CA PRO A 183 20.46 -31.00 33.33
C PRO A 183 20.45 -32.49 33.02
N ALA A 184 19.27 -33.10 33.14
CA ALA A 184 19.01 -34.43 32.64
C ALA A 184 19.28 -34.47 31.12
N PRO A 185 19.76 -35.60 30.57
CA PRO A 185 20.03 -35.74 29.15
C PRO A 185 18.80 -35.33 28.32
N PRO A 186 19.00 -34.72 27.13
CA PRO A 186 17.91 -34.12 26.38
C PRO A 186 16.82 -35.14 26.10
N VAL A 187 15.62 -34.86 26.61
CA VAL A 187 14.40 -35.58 26.24
C VAL A 187 14.19 -35.31 24.76
N ARG A 188 14.14 -36.38 23.96
CA ARG A 188 13.77 -36.29 22.55
C ARG A 188 12.38 -35.66 22.48
N VAL A 189 12.30 -34.41 22.04
CA VAL A 189 11.04 -33.78 21.70
C VAL A 189 10.53 -34.48 20.45
N THR A 190 9.63 -35.44 20.63
CA THR A 190 8.73 -35.84 19.54
C THR A 190 7.82 -34.65 19.29
N VAL A 191 8.03 -33.97 18.16
CA VAL A 191 7.17 -32.88 17.70
C VAL A 191 5.73 -33.41 17.66
N PRO A 192 4.77 -32.80 18.38
CA PRO A 192 3.38 -33.22 18.30
C PRO A 192 2.87 -32.97 16.88
N GLU A 193 2.22 -33.98 16.32
CA GLU A 193 1.55 -33.90 15.02
C GLU A 193 0.52 -32.75 15.06
N PRO A 194 0.51 -31.85 14.05
CA PRO A 194 -0.44 -30.75 14.03
C PRO A 194 -1.88 -31.29 13.95
N PRO A 195 -2.84 -30.68 14.65
CA PRO A 195 -4.23 -31.11 14.59
C PRO A 195 -4.78 -30.99 13.17
N PRO A 196 -5.65 -31.92 12.73
CA PRO A 196 -6.20 -31.90 11.39
C PRO A 196 -6.99 -30.61 11.15
N VAL A 197 -6.70 -29.95 10.02
CA VAL A 197 -7.40 -28.76 9.57
C VAL A 197 -8.85 -29.16 9.25
N ILE A 198 -9.79 -28.69 10.08
CA ILE A 198 -11.21 -28.80 9.77
C ILE A 198 -11.50 -27.83 8.63
N VAL A 199 -11.61 -28.37 7.41
CA VAL A 199 -12.17 -27.67 6.26
C VAL A 199 -13.65 -27.47 6.55
N ASN A 200 -14.03 -26.25 6.94
CA ASN A 200 -15.43 -25.90 7.07
C ASN A 200 -16.04 -25.78 5.67
N GLN A 201 -16.71 -26.85 5.22
CA GLN A 201 -17.50 -26.81 3.99
C GLN A 201 -18.88 -26.21 4.29
N GLY A 202 -19.12 -25.01 3.74
CA GLY A 202 -20.45 -24.48 3.44
C GLY A 202 -21.07 -23.57 4.51
N GLN A 203 -21.17 -22.27 4.20
CA GLN A 203 -22.41 -21.64 3.68
C GLN A 203 -22.04 -20.39 2.87
#